data_AF-A0A9D8Q521-F1
#
_entry.id   AF-A0A9D8Q521-F1
#
_cell.length_a   1.000
_cell.length_b   1.000
_cell.length_c   1.000
_cell.angle_alpha   90.00
_cell.angle_beta   90.00
_cell.angle_gamma   90.00
#
_symmetry.space_group_name_H-M   'P 1'
#
loop_
_entity.id
_entity.type
_entity.pdbx_description
1 polymer ?
#
loop_
_entity_poly.entity_id
_entity_poly.type
_entity_poly.pdbx_seq_one_letter_code
_entity_poly.pdbx_strand_id
1 'polypeptide(L)' 'MSEGALVLVVGPSGAGKDTLIGAAKTALAGDPRFTFPRRVVTRQAMVELEDHDSIDAVEFSRQKLRGAYALDWEAHGLC' A
#
# COMPACT_ATOMS: atom_id res chain seq x y z
N MET A 1 -9.10 -12.90 -18.41
CA MET A 1 -8.34 -12.25 -17.32
C MET A 1 -7.93 -13.36 -16.38
N SER A 2 -6.63 -13.55 -16.13
CA SER A 2 -6.21 -14.49 -15.08
C SER A 2 -6.55 -13.86 -13.73
N GLU A 3 -7.24 -14.59 -12.86
CA GLU A 3 -7.49 -14.13 -11.49
C GLU A 3 -6.16 -14.05 -10.73
N GLY A 4 -5.94 -12.93 -10.06
CA GLY A 4 -4.84 -12.74 -9.12
C GLY A 4 -5.32 -12.89 -7.69
N ALA A 5 -4.40 -13.13 -6.75
CA ALA A 5 -4.71 -13.17 -5.32
C ALA A 5 -4.11 -11.95 -4.61
N LEU A 6 -4.92 -11.29 -3.77
CA LEU A 6 -4.42 -10.30 -2.82
C LEU A 6 -3.93 -11.04 -1.56
N VAL A 7 -2.65 -10.89 -1.23
CA VAL A 7 -2.05 -11.48 -0.03
C VAL A 7 -1.82 -10.38 1.01
N LEU A 8 -2.54 -10.45 2.13
CA LEU A 8 -2.39 -9.52 3.25
C LEU A 8 -1.52 -10.15 4.34
N VAL A 9 -0.49 -9.45 4.79
CA VAL A 9 0.38 -9.86 5.91
C VAL A 9 -0.02 -9.06 7.14
N VAL A 10 -0.67 -9.72 8.12
CA VAL A 10 -1.27 -9.08 9.29
C VAL A 10 -0.70 -9.66 10.58
N GLY A 11 -0.53 -8.83 11.61
CA GLY A 11 0.06 -9.22 12.89
C GLY A 11 0.44 -8.01 13.76
N PRO A 12 0.75 -8.21 15.06
CA PRO A 12 1.03 -7.13 15.99
C PRO A 12 2.28 -6.32 15.61
N SER A 13 2.44 -5.13 16.20
CA SER A 13 3.68 -4.36 16.07
C SER A 13 4.88 -5.19 16.57
N GLY A 14 6.02 -5.10 15.89
CA GLY A 14 7.20 -5.91 16.20
C GLY A 14 7.18 -7.37 15.71
N ALA A 15 6.09 -7.84 15.10
CA ALA A 15 6.00 -9.23 14.58
C ALA A 15 6.87 -9.50 13.33
N GLY A 16 7.62 -8.51 12.82
CA GLY A 16 8.50 -8.69 11.65
C GLY A 16 7.81 -8.62 10.28
N LYS A 17 6.58 -8.11 10.18
CA LYS A 17 5.82 -8.00 8.92
C LYS A 17 6.59 -7.23 7.84
N ASP A 18 7.15 -6.07 8.20
CA ASP A 18 7.87 -5.21 7.25
C ASP A 18 9.17 -5.88 6.78
N THR A 19 9.86 -6.59 7.68
CA THR A 19 11.03 -7.39 7.34
C THR A 19 10.68 -8.50 6.36
N LEU A 20 9.56 -9.21 6.59
CA LEU A 20 9.10 -10.28 5.69
C LEU A 20 8.72 -9.72 4.31
N ILE A 21 7.96 -8.61 4.26
CA ILE A 21 7.58 -7.96 3.00
C ILE A 21 8.82 -7.43 2.27
N GLY A 22 9.78 -6.85 2.99
CA GLY A 22 11.06 -6.39 2.42
C GLY A 22 11.87 -7.53 1.80
N ALA A 23 12.02 -8.64 2.53
CA ALA A 23 12.70 -9.83 2.02
C ALA A 23 11.98 -10.43 0.80
N ALA A 24 10.65 -10.46 0.80
CA ALA A 24 9.85 -10.92 -0.33
C ALA A 24 10.04 -10.03 -1.57
N LYS A 25 10.06 -8.70 -1.41
CA LYS A 25 10.36 -7.75 -2.49
C LYS A 25 11.71 -8.04 -3.14
N THR A 26 12.74 -8.33 -2.34
CA THR A 26 14.07 -8.69 -2.84
C THR A 26 14.08 -10.05 -3.52
N ALA A 27 13.50 -11.08 -2.90
CA ALA A 27 13.51 -12.45 -3.40
C ALA A 27 12.70 -12.63 -4.70
N LEU A 28 11.65 -11.82 -4.88
CA LEU A 28 10.74 -11.87 -6.04
C LEU A 28 11.03 -10.75 -7.05
N ALA A 29 12.15 -10.04 -6.89
CA ALA A 29 12.52 -8.96 -7.79
C ALA A 29 12.67 -9.48 -9.23
N GLY A 30 11.98 -8.83 -10.18
CA GLY A 30 12.03 -9.19 -11.60
C GLY A 30 11.06 -10.30 -12.03
N ASP A 31 10.32 -10.91 -11.11
CA ASP A 31 9.26 -11.85 -11.47
C ASP A 31 7.93 -11.09 -11.76
N PRO A 32 7.45 -11.07 -13.02
CA PRO A 32 6.27 -10.30 -13.40
C PRO A 32 4.96 -10.85 -12.82
N ARG A 33 4.97 -12.03 -12.19
CA ARG A 33 3.79 -12.60 -11.53
C ARG A 33 3.48 -11.90 -10.20
N PHE A 34 4.44 -11.20 -9.62
CA PHE A 34 4.31 -10.56 -8.32
C PHE A 34 4.29 -9.04 -8.47
N THR A 35 3.36 -8.40 -7.78
CA THR A 35 3.26 -6.94 -7.71
C THR A 35 3.12 -6.54 -6.25
N PHE A 36 3.92 -5.57 -5.83
CA PHE A 36 3.83 -4.96 -4.50
C PHE A 36 3.17 -3.59 -4.66
N PRO A 37 1.87 -3.45 -4.35
CA PRO A 37 1.18 -2.19 -4.53
C PRO A 37 1.75 -1.11 -3.61
N ARG A 38 1.79 0.13 -4.10
CA ARG A 38 2.07 1.31 -3.29
C ARG A 38 0.76 1.80 -2.69
N ARG A 39 0.80 2.24 -1.43
CA ARG A 39 -0.33 2.92 -0.81
C ARG A 39 -0.35 4.39 -1.23
N VAL A 40 -1.55 4.93 -1.29
CA VAL A 40 -1.79 6.36 -1.46
C VAL A 40 -2.35 6.86 -0.14
N VAL A 41 -1.79 7.94 0.41
CA VAL A 41 -2.24 8.51 1.68
C VAL A 41 -2.37 10.02 1.59
N THR A 42 -3.23 10.60 2.42
CA THR A 42 -3.51 12.05 2.41
C THR A 42 -2.52 12.90 3.21
N ARG A 43 -1.53 12.27 3.85
CA ARG A 43 -0.44 12.97 4.55
C ARG A 43 0.73 13.24 3.60
N GLN A 44 1.47 14.32 3.85
CA GLN A 44 2.74 14.54 3.16
C GLN A 44 3.72 13.39 3.45
N ALA A 45 4.39 12.91 2.39
CA ALA A 45 5.48 11.96 2.52
C ALA A 45 6.62 12.60 3.30
N MET A 46 6.82 12.07 4.51
CA MET A 46 8.08 12.23 5.22
C MET A 46 8.95 11.07 4.76
N VAL A 47 10.05 11.39 4.07
CA VAL A 47 11.00 10.42 3.47
C VAL A 47 11.46 9.36 4.49
N GLU A 48 11.42 9.70 5.77
CA GLU A 48 11.91 8.88 6.89
C GLU A 48 10.87 7.93 7.49
N LEU A 49 9.57 8.11 7.21
CA LEU A 49 8.54 7.27 7.84
C LEU A 49 8.25 6.02 7.00
N GLU A 50 7.65 6.20 5.82
CA GLU A 50 7.24 5.06 5.02
C GLU A 50 7.09 5.40 3.53
N ASP A 51 7.32 4.41 2.67
CA ASP A 51 7.14 4.55 1.23
C ASP A 51 5.65 4.57 0.85
N HIS A 52 5.19 5.71 0.31
CA HIS A 52 3.83 5.92 -0.15
C HIS A 52 3.74 7.06 -1.16
N ASP A 53 2.68 7.08 -1.94
CA ASP A 53 2.33 8.25 -2.74
C ASP A 53 1.48 9.19 -1.87
N SER A 54 1.72 10.50 -1.99
CA SER A 54 1.00 11.52 -1.22
C SER A 54 0.10 12.32 -2.13
N ILE A 55 -1.17 12.43 -1.78
CA ILE A 55 -2.13 13.30 -2.46
C ILE A 55 -2.93 14.09 -1.44
N ASP A 56 -3.64 15.13 -1.87
CA ASP A 56 -4.57 15.80 -0.97
C ASP A 56 -5.90 15.03 -0.84
N ALA A 57 -6.70 15.38 0.16
CA ALA A 57 -7.97 14.73 0.44
C ALA A 57 -9.01 14.90 -0.69
N VAL A 58 -8.93 16.00 -1.46
CA VAL A 58 -9.84 16.26 -2.58
C VAL A 58 -9.55 15.29 -3.71
N GLU A 59 -8.28 15.10 -4.04
CA GLU A 59 -7.84 14.17 -5.07
C GLU A 59 -8.08 12.72 -4.66
N PHE A 60 -7.84 12.37 -3.39
CA PHE A 60 -8.17 11.03 -2.88
C PHE A 60 -9.65 10.71 -3.07
N SER A 61 -10.52 11.66 -2.71
CA SER A 61 -11.97 11.52 -2.87
C SER A 61 -12.37 11.33 -4.34
N ARG A 62 -11.72 12.05 -5.26
CA ARG A 62 -11.96 11.91 -6.71
C ARG A 62 -11.52 10.55 -7.24
N GLN A 63 -10.36 10.06 -6.82
CA GLN A 63 -9.85 8.74 -7.22
C GLN A 63 -10.74 7.62 -6.67
N LYS A 64 -11.16 7.73 -5.41
CA LYS A 64 -12.12 6.80 -4.80
C LYS A 64 -13.44 6.74 -5.56
N LEU A 65 -14.03 7.88 -5.92
CA LEU A 65 -15.26 7.93 -6.72
C LEU A 65 -15.12 7.28 -8.11
N ARG A 66 -13.90 7.21 -8.64
CA ARG A 66 -13.59 6.54 -9.92
C ARG A 66 -13.27 5.05 -9.77
N GLY A 67 -13.30 4.50 -8.56
CA GLY A 67 -12.96 3.10 -8.29
C GLY A 67 -11.47 2.80 -8.42
N ALA A 68 -10.60 3.79 -8.15
CA ALA A 68 -9.14 3.63 -8.31
C ALA A 68 -8.49 2.71 -7.24
N TYR A 69 -9.19 2.43 -6.14
CA TYR A 69 -8.66 1.66 -5.02
C TYR A 69 -9.40 0.33 -4.86
N ALA A 70 -8.64 -0.74 -4.64
CA ALA A 70 -9.20 -2.04 -4.26
C ALA A 70 -9.62 -2.08 -2.77
N LEU A 71 -8.96 -1.28 -1.93
CA LEU A 71 -9.24 -1.12 -0.51
C LEU A 71 -8.90 0.30 -0.08
N ASP A 72 -9.77 0.91 0.72
CA ASP A 72 -9.53 2.21 1.38
C ASP A 72 -10.11 2.20 2.80
N TRP A 73 -9.48 2.94 3.71
CA TRP A 73 -9.95 3.14 5.08
C TRP A 73 -9.42 4.45 5.63
N GLU A 74 -10.01 4.94 6.72
CA GLU A 74 -9.53 6.12 7.45
C GLU A 74 -8.82 5.69 8.74
N ALA A 75 -7.68 6.33 9.04
CA ALA A 75 -6.99 6.19 10.32
C ALA A 75 -6.45 7.56 10.77
N HIS A 76 -6.74 7.94 12.01
CA HIS A 76 -6.30 9.21 12.60
C HIS A 76 -6.67 10.47 11.78
N GLY A 77 -7.82 10.45 11.10
CA GLY A 77 -8.26 11.56 10.22
C GLY A 77 -7.52 11.64 8.89
N LEU A 78 -6.82 10.56 8.49
CA LEU A 78 -6.13 10.42 7.22
C LEU A 78 -6.72 9.24 6.46
N CYS A 79 -6.79 9.37 5.13
CA CYS A 79 -7.14 8.29 4.21
C CYS A 79 -5.89 7.76 3.51
#